data_AF-A0A917HAN1-F1
#
_entry.id   AF-A0A917HAN1-F1
#
_cell.length_a   1.000
_cell.length_b   1.000
_cell.length_c   1.000
_cell.angle_alpha   90.00
_cell.angle_beta   90.00
_cell.angle_gamma   90.00
#
_symmetry.space_group_name_H-M   'P 1'
#
loop_
_entity.id
_entity.type
_entity.pdbx_description
1 polymer ?
#
loop_
_entity_poly.entity_id
_entity_poly.type
_entity_poly.pdbx_seq_one_letter_code
_entity_poly.pdbx_strand_id
1 'polypeptide(L)'
;MQFRQEMETKVMTEQGNEQVNEQELIQYIAEQTKLDVKSIQLVLKHEQKFMDGAKTNASGEVEIDSDELVDYIVGRPDVKLDELKVESILDAEMDYFMDKGLAGYID
;
A
#
# COMPACT_ATOMS: atom_id res chain seq x y z
N MET A 1 13.08 19.22 -41.30
CA MET A 1 13.54 18.22 -40.31
C MET A 1 13.38 18.75 -38.87
N GLN A 2 12.18 19.23 -38.49
CA GLN A 2 11.91 19.77 -37.15
C GLN A 2 10.92 18.92 -36.34
N PHE A 3 10.16 18.04 -37.00
CA PHE A 3 9.21 17.13 -36.35
C PHE A 3 9.84 16.02 -35.48
N ARG A 4 11.15 15.76 -35.62
CA ARG A 4 11.85 14.72 -34.84
C ARG A 4 12.33 15.20 -33.47
N GLN A 5 12.61 16.50 -33.29
CA GLN A 5 13.08 17.01 -31.98
C GLN A 5 11.93 17.22 -30.98
N GLU A 6 10.70 17.44 -31.44
CA GLU A 6 9.54 17.57 -30.55
C GLU A 6 9.07 16.21 -30.00
N MET A 7 9.33 15.12 -30.74
CA MET A 7 8.99 13.76 -30.29
C MET A 7 9.98 13.23 -29.24
N GLU A 8 11.25 13.64 -29.27
CA GLU A 8 12.26 13.22 -28.28
C GLU A 8 12.09 13.92 -26.93
N THR A 9 11.53 15.13 -26.90
CA THR A 9 11.28 15.84 -25.63
C THR A 9 10.04 15.30 -24.90
N LYS A 10 9.12 14.64 -25.60
CA LYS A 10 7.90 14.07 -24.99
C LYS A 10 8.11 12.68 -24.37
N VAL A 11 9.21 11.99 -24.70
CA VAL A 11 9.49 10.62 -24.23
C VAL A 11 10.29 10.60 -22.92
N MET A 12 10.80 11.74 -22.45
CA MET A 12 11.69 11.82 -21.27
C MET A 12 10.99 12.26 -19.96
N THR A 13 9.65 12.27 -19.90
CA THR A 13 8.91 12.61 -18.66
C THR A 13 7.92 11.54 -18.21
N GLU A 14 8.08 10.30 -18.66
CA GLU A 14 7.32 9.14 -18.16
C GLU A 14 8.26 8.10 -17.52
N GLN A 15 9.35 8.56 -16.90
CA GLN A 15 9.93 7.81 -15.80
C GLN A 15 9.02 8.07 -14.60
N GLY A 16 7.99 7.23 -14.49
CA GLY A 16 7.09 7.20 -13.35
C GLY A 16 7.91 7.28 -12.08
N ASN A 17 7.62 8.29 -11.28
CA ASN A 17 8.17 8.39 -9.94
C ASN A 17 7.63 7.16 -9.18
N GLU A 18 8.38 6.05 -9.16
CA GLU A 18 8.10 4.81 -8.41
C GLU A 18 8.17 5.03 -6.89
N GLN A 19 7.96 6.26 -6.46
CA GLN A 19 7.71 6.64 -5.09
C GLN A 19 6.20 6.56 -4.92
N VAL A 20 5.74 5.49 -4.27
CA VAL A 20 4.34 5.33 -3.82
C VAL A 20 3.87 6.66 -3.27
N ASN A 21 2.88 7.28 -3.92
CA ASN A 21 2.27 8.47 -3.37
C ASN A 21 1.27 8.03 -2.29
N GLU A 22 1.65 8.18 -1.02
CA GLU A 22 0.79 7.84 0.13
C GLU A 22 -0.59 8.49 0.01
N GLN A 23 -0.69 9.71 -0.53
CA GLN A 23 -1.97 10.39 -0.70
C GLN A 23 -2.85 9.71 -1.77
N GLU A 24 -2.23 9.17 -2.81
CA GLU A 24 -2.93 8.43 -3.87
C GLU A 24 -3.39 7.06 -3.36
N LEU A 25 -2.54 6.35 -2.62
CA LEU A 25 -2.89 5.10 -1.93
C LEU A 25 -4.09 5.28 -0.99
N ILE A 26 -4.04 6.29 -0.13
CA ILE A 26 -5.13 6.57 0.83
C ILE A 26 -6.43 6.92 0.10
N GLN A 27 -6.36 7.66 -1.01
CA GLN A 27 -7.53 7.96 -1.83
C GLN A 27 -8.09 6.71 -2.51
N TYR A 28 -7.22 5.87 -3.08
CA TYR A 28 -7.62 4.60 -3.69
C TYR A 28 -8.35 3.71 -2.69
N ILE A 29 -7.76 3.48 -1.51
CA ILE A 29 -8.38 2.67 -0.45
C ILE A 29 -9.72 3.28 -0.03
N ALA A 30 -9.80 4.61 0.13
CA ALA A 30 -11.06 5.28 0.49
C ALA A 30 -12.14 5.10 -0.60
N GLU A 31 -11.74 5.11 -1.86
CA GLU A 31 -12.65 4.87 -2.99
C GLU A 31 -13.12 3.42 -3.06
N GLN A 32 -12.27 2.43 -2.77
CA GLN A 32 -12.64 1.01 -2.77
C GLN A 32 -13.48 0.63 -1.54
N THR A 33 -13.02 1.00 -0.36
CA THR A 33 -13.61 0.56 0.93
C THR A 33 -14.76 1.44 1.41
N LYS A 34 -14.87 2.67 0.88
CA LYS A 34 -15.78 3.73 1.36
C LYS A 34 -15.56 4.11 2.83
N LEU A 35 -14.39 3.82 3.38
CA LEU A 35 -14.01 4.17 4.74
C LEU A 35 -13.43 5.59 4.82
N ASP A 36 -13.41 6.13 6.04
CA ASP A 36 -12.87 7.46 6.25
C ASP A 36 -11.33 7.46 6.19
N VAL A 37 -10.80 8.52 5.58
CA VAL A 37 -9.36 8.73 5.38
C VAL A 37 -8.56 8.62 6.69
N LYS A 38 -9.13 9.05 7.83
CA LYS A 38 -8.41 9.03 9.11
C LYS A 38 -8.28 7.60 9.65
N SER A 39 -9.33 6.79 9.51
CA SER A 39 -9.29 5.38 9.88
C SER A 39 -8.35 4.60 8.98
N ILE A 40 -8.34 4.88 7.67
CA ILE A 40 -7.38 4.28 6.72
C ILE A 40 -5.94 4.62 7.12
N GLN A 41 -5.63 5.91 7.33
CA GLN A 41 -4.31 6.34 7.80
C GLN A 41 -3.90 5.68 9.12
N LEU A 42 -4.85 5.44 10.01
CA LEU A 42 -4.58 4.80 11.29
C LEU A 42 -4.21 3.32 11.12
N VAL A 43 -4.92 2.60 10.25
CA VAL A 43 -4.63 1.21 9.90
C VAL A 43 -3.24 1.10 9.28
N LEU A 44 -2.96 1.84 8.20
CA LEU A 44 -1.65 1.86 7.52
C LEU A 44 -0.50 2.19 8.49
N LYS A 45 -0.73 3.11 9.43
CA LYS A 45 0.28 3.44 10.44
C LYS A 45 0.57 2.27 11.40
N HIS A 46 -0.46 1.54 11.81
CA HIS A 46 -0.29 0.40 12.71
C HIS A 46 0.34 -0.78 11.98
N GLU A 47 -0.03 -0.99 10.73
CA GLU A 47 0.61 -1.95 9.83
C GLU A 47 2.10 -1.66 9.67
N GLN A 48 2.49 -0.46 9.23
CA GLN A 48 3.91 -0.11 9.08
C GLN A 48 4.68 -0.36 10.39
N LYS A 49 4.07 -0.06 11.53
CA LYS A 49 4.68 -0.32 12.85
C LYS A 49 4.80 -1.82 13.16
N PHE A 50 3.86 -2.64 12.70
CA PHE A 50 3.95 -4.09 12.78
C PHE A 50 5.10 -4.60 11.90
N MET A 51 5.18 -4.13 10.66
CA MET A 51 6.25 -4.44 9.69
C MET A 51 7.64 -4.06 10.21
N ASP A 52 7.79 -2.87 10.80
CA ASP A 52 9.04 -2.40 11.40
C ASP A 52 9.53 -3.31 12.55
N GLY A 53 8.58 -3.99 13.22
CA GLY A 53 8.86 -4.95 14.29
C GLY A 53 9.00 -6.39 13.81
N ALA A 54 8.57 -6.70 12.59
CA ALA A 54 8.63 -8.03 12.01
C ALA A 54 10.08 -8.40 11.75
N LYS A 55 10.51 -9.55 12.29
CA LYS A 55 11.85 -10.07 12.05
C LYS A 55 11.85 -10.77 10.71
N THR A 56 12.82 -10.46 9.87
CA THR A 56 13.13 -11.28 8.71
C THR A 56 13.41 -12.72 9.15
N ASN A 57 12.78 -13.67 8.47
CA ASN A 57 13.00 -15.09 8.66
C ASN A 57 14.46 -15.46 8.28
N ALA A 58 14.83 -16.73 8.47
CA ALA A 58 16.19 -17.20 8.18
C ALA A 58 16.60 -17.04 6.70
N SER A 59 15.63 -16.86 5.79
CA SER A 59 15.83 -16.61 4.36
C SER A 59 16.00 -15.12 4.03
N GLY A 60 15.81 -14.22 5.00
CA GLY A 60 15.84 -12.77 4.79
C GLY A 60 14.51 -12.20 4.29
N GLU A 61 13.45 -13.01 4.27
CA GLU A 61 12.10 -12.63 3.87
C GLU A 61 11.28 -12.27 5.12
N VAL A 62 10.41 -11.27 5.01
CA VAL A 62 9.46 -10.96 6.07
C VAL A 62 8.21 -11.77 5.80
N GLU A 63 8.05 -12.89 6.49
CA GLU A 63 6.78 -13.62 6.53
C GLU A 63 5.86 -12.90 7.52
N ILE A 64 4.85 -12.20 7.00
CA ILE A 64 3.77 -11.63 7.81
C ILE A 64 2.55 -12.51 7.64
N ASP A 65 2.03 -12.99 8.75
CA ASP A 65 0.71 -13.60 8.79
C ASP A 65 -0.34 -12.48 8.76
N SER A 66 -1.16 -12.48 7.72
CA SER A 66 -2.24 -11.50 7.52
C SER A 66 -3.24 -11.54 8.68
N ASP A 67 -3.54 -12.71 9.22
CA ASP A 67 -4.48 -12.86 10.34
C ASP A 67 -3.90 -12.22 11.61
N GLU A 68 -2.60 -12.45 11.88
CA GLU A 68 -1.92 -11.82 13.02
C GLU A 68 -1.84 -10.30 12.88
N LEU A 69 -1.62 -9.79 11.67
CA LEU A 69 -1.60 -8.36 11.37
C LEU A 69 -2.98 -7.72 11.62
N VAL A 70 -4.04 -8.35 11.11
CA VAL A 70 -5.42 -7.88 11.30
C VAL A 70 -5.79 -7.88 12.78
N ASP A 71 -5.54 -8.98 13.50
CA ASP A 71 -5.78 -9.09 14.95
C ASP A 71 -5.03 -8.01 15.73
N TYR A 72 -3.76 -7.77 15.37
CA TYR A 72 -2.94 -6.74 15.97
C TYR A 72 -3.56 -5.34 15.77
N ILE A 73 -4.03 -5.01 14.57
CA ILE A 73 -4.61 -3.71 14.25
C ILE A 73 -5.97 -3.53 14.94
N VAL A 74 -6.85 -4.51 14.86
CA VAL A 74 -8.18 -4.48 15.52
C VAL A 74 -8.05 -4.41 17.04
N GLY A 75 -7.00 -5.03 17.60
CA GLY A 75 -6.67 -4.95 19.03
C GLY A 75 -6.19 -3.58 19.51
N ARG A 76 -6.02 -2.58 18.62
CA ARG A 76 -5.57 -1.24 19.00
C ARG A 76 -6.73 -0.39 19.51
N PRO A 77 -6.59 0.30 20.66
CA PRO A 77 -7.70 1.03 21.29
C PRO A 77 -8.14 2.27 20.51
N ASP A 78 -7.30 2.78 19.59
CA ASP A 78 -7.62 3.89 18.70
C ASP A 78 -8.30 3.43 17.40
N VAL A 79 -8.26 2.13 17.08
CA VAL A 79 -8.96 1.53 15.93
C VAL A 79 -10.39 1.20 16.34
N LYS A 80 -11.34 1.81 15.63
CA LYS A 80 -12.79 1.59 15.83
C LYS A 80 -13.44 0.78 14.71
N LEU A 81 -12.61 0.28 13.80
CA LEU A 81 -13.04 -0.56 12.70
C LEU A 81 -13.21 -2.00 13.20
N ASP A 82 -14.12 -2.72 12.55
CA ASP A 82 -14.22 -4.16 12.68
C ASP A 82 -13.18 -4.84 11.77
N GLU A 83 -12.93 -6.13 12.03
CA GLU A 83 -11.99 -6.99 11.31
C GLU A 83 -12.16 -6.91 9.80
N LEU A 84 -13.39 -7.10 9.30
CA LEU A 84 -13.71 -7.04 7.87
C LEU A 84 -13.32 -5.71 7.21
N LYS A 85 -13.48 -4.57 7.92
CA LYS A 85 -13.06 -3.26 7.41
C LYS A 85 -11.55 -3.09 7.42
N VAL A 86 -10.85 -3.65 8.39
CA VAL A 86 -9.38 -3.64 8.44
C VAL A 86 -8.84 -4.51 7.30
N GLU A 87 -9.34 -5.73 7.13
CA GLU A 87 -9.01 -6.60 5.99
C GLU A 87 -9.23 -5.89 4.66
N SER A 88 -10.40 -5.28 4.46
CA SER A 88 -10.71 -4.55 3.22
C SER A 88 -9.72 -3.41 2.92
N ILE A 89 -9.14 -2.79 3.96
CA ILE A 89 -8.10 -1.74 3.79
C ILE A 89 -6.80 -2.36 3.30
N LEU A 90 -6.35 -3.44 3.94
CA LEU A 90 -5.11 -4.14 3.61
C LEU A 90 -5.19 -4.79 2.22
N ASP A 91 -6.34 -5.37 1.87
CA ASP A 91 -6.60 -5.94 0.54
C ASP A 91 -6.53 -4.84 -0.53
N ALA A 92 -7.20 -3.70 -0.32
CA ALA A 92 -7.19 -2.59 -1.27
C ALA A 92 -5.79 -1.96 -1.42
N GLU A 93 -4.99 -1.96 -0.36
CA GLU A 93 -3.59 -1.55 -0.43
C GLU A 93 -2.76 -2.52 -1.27
N MET A 94 -2.91 -3.81 -1.04
CA MET A 94 -2.22 -4.84 -1.82
C MET A 94 -2.60 -4.77 -3.30
N ASP A 95 -3.88 -4.59 -3.61
CA ASP A 95 -4.37 -4.36 -4.97
C ASP A 95 -3.72 -3.13 -5.61
N TYR A 96 -3.63 -2.01 -4.85
CA TYR A 96 -2.96 -0.81 -5.33
C TYR A 96 -1.47 -1.05 -5.66
N PHE A 97 -0.74 -1.79 -4.80
CA PHE A 97 0.66 -2.12 -5.07
C PHE A 97 0.83 -3.07 -6.24
N MET A 98 -0.09 -4.03 -6.43
CA MET A 98 -0.12 -4.90 -7.60
C MET A 98 -0.41 -4.13 -8.89
N ASP A 99 -1.41 -3.24 -8.87
CA ASP A 99 -1.78 -2.38 -10.01
C ASP A 99 -0.63 -1.45 -10.44
N LYS A 100 0.18 -1.00 -9.49
CA LYS A 100 1.38 -0.18 -9.75
C LYS A 100 2.61 -1.00 -10.15
N GLY A 101 2.51 -2.34 -10.16
CA GLY A 101 3.63 -3.22 -10.46
C GLY A 101 4.74 -3.20 -9.40
N LEU A 102 4.45 -2.70 -8.20
CA LEU A 102 5.38 -2.60 -7.07
C LEU A 102 5.38 -3.89 -6.23
N ALA A 103 4.23 -4.59 -6.20
CA ALA A 103 4.18 -5.98 -5.76
C ALA A 103 4.60 -6.87 -6.95
N GLY A 104 5.90 -6.97 -7.18
CA GLY A 104 6.45 -8.00 -8.06
C GLY A 104 6.16 -9.36 -7.45
N TYR A 105 5.57 -10.26 -8.23
CA TYR A 105 5.40 -11.68 -7.89
C TYR A 105 6.69 -12.21 -7.26
N ILE A 106 6.65 -12.48 -5.96
CA ILE A 106 7.62 -13.35 -5.33
C ILE A 106 7.15 -14.76 -5.76
N ASP A 107 7.79 -15.29 -6.79
CA ASP A 107 7.67 -16.70 -7.23
C ASP A 107 8.41 -17.61 -6.24
#